data_AF-A0A1H1VZ68-F1
#
_entry.id   AF-A0A1H1VZ68-F1
#
_cell.length_a   1.000
_cell.length_b   1.000
_cell.length_c   1.000
_cell.angle_alpha   90.00
_cell.angle_beta   90.00
_cell.angle_gamma   90.00
#
_symmetry.space_group_name_H-M   'P 1'
#
loop_
_entity.id
_entity.type
_entity.pdbx_description
1 polymer ?
#
loop_
_entity_poly.entity_id
_entity_poly.type
_entity_poly.pdbx_seq_one_letter_code
_entity_poly.pdbx_strand_id
1 'polypeptide(L)'
;MKLFMFYIGGNCGNSNIELHDIRFSVGSAPEDCYDGLRRQWWGDPTSLHLDSWGIVEQADGFDVAVTRTPRNDTSSSLFFVNLGGYNPQEFGELHKNVLVVAPDIKAAKHKALQQVNDWVQPHKDRIFEIEKAVDLTALMENYGCALALEPATVEKPFAFQCLYLPLG
;
A
#
# COMPACT_ATOMS: atom_id res chain seq x y z
N MET A 1 10.01 -14.93 5.52
CA MET A 1 8.71 -14.28 5.27
C MET A 1 8.95 -12.81 5.01
N LYS A 2 8.22 -12.22 4.08
CA LYS A 2 8.43 -10.89 3.52
C LYS A 2 7.08 -10.20 3.38
N LEU A 3 7.06 -8.88 3.55
CA LEU A 3 5.90 -8.05 3.25
C LEU A 3 5.92 -7.69 1.77
N PHE A 4 4.85 -8.02 1.06
CA PHE A 4 4.67 -7.68 -0.35
C PHE A 4 3.60 -6.59 -0.49
N MET A 5 3.86 -5.68 -1.41
CA MET A 5 2.88 -4.71 -1.93
C MET A 5 2.54 -5.13 -3.37
N PHE A 6 1.25 -5.30 -3.64
CA PHE A 6 0.70 -5.72 -4.93
C PHE A 6 -0.17 -4.60 -5.51
N TYR A 7 0.04 -4.30 -6.79
CA TYR A 7 -0.89 -3.54 -7.62
C TYR A 7 -1.72 -4.55 -8.40
N ILE A 8 -3.01 -4.62 -8.05
CA ILE A 8 -3.95 -5.58 -8.63
C ILE A 8 -5.02 -4.87 -9.44
N GLY A 9 -5.50 -5.53 -10.48
CA GLY A 9 -6.48 -5.01 -11.42
C GLY A 9 -7.62 -6.00 -11.65
N GLY A 10 -8.72 -5.48 -12.19
CA GLY A 10 -9.87 -6.26 -12.61
C GLY A 10 -11.14 -5.42 -12.81
N ASN A 11 -12.23 -6.07 -13.15
CA ASN A 11 -13.54 -5.45 -13.28
C ASN A 11 -14.34 -5.53 -11.97
N CYS A 12 -15.35 -4.68 -11.84
CA CYS A 12 -16.34 -4.79 -10.77
C CYS A 12 -17.74 -4.49 -11.31
N GLY A 13 -18.51 -5.52 -11.61
CA GLY A 13 -19.88 -5.40 -12.08
C GLY A 13 -19.98 -4.62 -13.39
N ASN A 14 -20.58 -3.42 -13.34
CA ASN A 14 -20.76 -2.55 -14.49
C ASN A 14 -19.73 -1.40 -14.54
N SER A 15 -18.49 -1.64 -14.09
CA SER A 15 -17.42 -0.66 -14.27
C SER A 15 -17.15 -0.46 -15.77
N ASN A 16 -17.18 0.79 -16.25
CA ASN A 16 -16.91 1.11 -17.66
C ASN A 16 -15.45 0.87 -18.05
N ILE A 17 -14.56 0.91 -17.06
CA ILE A 17 -13.13 0.66 -17.20
C ILE A 17 -12.71 -0.32 -16.11
N GLU A 18 -11.53 -0.87 -16.30
CA GLU A 18 -10.84 -1.67 -15.30
C GLU A 18 -10.48 -0.83 -14.07
N LEU A 19 -10.57 -1.43 -12.89
CA LEU A 19 -10.29 -0.80 -11.61
C LEU A 19 -9.06 -1.45 -11.00
N HIS A 20 -8.28 -0.64 -10.29
CA HIS A 20 -7.04 -1.07 -9.65
C HIS A 20 -7.05 -0.77 -8.16
N ASP A 21 -6.28 -1.55 -7.41
CA ASP A 21 -6.17 -1.41 -5.97
C ASP A 21 -4.77 -1.84 -5.48
N ILE A 22 -4.38 -1.34 -4.30
CA ILE A 22 -3.14 -1.74 -3.63
C ILE A 22 -3.46 -2.75 -2.54
N ARG A 23 -2.80 -3.90 -2.57
CA ARG A 23 -2.93 -4.94 -1.54
C ARG A 23 -1.61 -5.29 -0.90
N PHE A 24 -1.71 -5.70 0.37
CA PHE A 24 -0.58 -6.10 1.19
C PHE A 24 -0.78 -7.52 1.68
N SER A 25 0.27 -8.32 1.58
CA SER A 25 0.26 -9.70 2.09
C SER A 25 1.67 -10.14 2.46
N VAL A 26 1.77 -11.26 3.18
CA VAL A 26 3.06 -11.82 3.60
C VAL A 26 3.25 -13.24 3.10
N GLY A 27 4.45 -13.52 2.63
CA GLY A 27 4.82 -14.81 2.06
C GLY A 27 6.33 -15.03 2.07
N SER A 28 6.80 -16.21 1.71
CA SER A 28 8.21 -16.43 1.38
C SER A 28 8.50 -16.04 -0.07
N ALA A 29 7.51 -16.24 -0.93
CA ALA A 29 7.45 -15.85 -2.34
C ALA A 29 6.11 -15.14 -2.64
N PRO A 30 5.98 -14.37 -3.73
CA PRO A 30 4.72 -13.69 -4.07
C PRO A 30 3.55 -14.68 -4.29
N GLU A 31 3.82 -15.88 -4.80
CA GLU A 31 2.84 -16.93 -5.06
C GLU A 31 2.12 -17.39 -3.79
N ASP A 32 2.80 -17.36 -2.64
CA ASP A 32 2.22 -17.68 -1.34
C ASP A 32 1.06 -16.74 -0.97
N CYS A 33 1.00 -15.56 -1.61
CA CYS A 33 0.01 -14.52 -1.32
C CYS A 33 -1.26 -14.66 -2.17
N TYR A 34 -1.26 -15.44 -3.26
CA TYR A 34 -2.30 -15.39 -4.28
C TYR A 34 -3.71 -15.72 -3.77
N ASP A 35 -3.84 -16.74 -2.92
CA ASP A 35 -5.14 -17.06 -2.31
C ASP A 35 -5.63 -15.97 -1.36
N GLY A 36 -4.70 -15.29 -0.69
CA GLY A 36 -4.99 -14.10 0.11
C GLY A 36 -5.50 -12.95 -0.77
N LEU A 37 -4.89 -12.73 -1.92
CA LEU A 37 -5.30 -11.69 -2.87
C LEU A 37 -6.68 -11.97 -3.47
N ARG A 38 -6.96 -13.23 -3.85
CA ARG A 38 -8.31 -13.65 -4.31
C ARG A 38 -9.39 -13.36 -3.28
N ARG A 39 -9.14 -13.63 -1.99
CA ARG A 39 -10.08 -13.32 -0.90
C ARG A 39 -10.25 -11.83 -0.63
N GLN A 40 -9.22 -11.04 -0.93
CA GLN A 40 -9.23 -9.58 -0.72
C GLN A 40 -9.89 -8.81 -1.85
N TRP A 41 -9.88 -9.35 -3.07
CA TRP A 41 -10.45 -8.71 -4.25
C TRP A 41 -11.97 -8.54 -4.11
N TRP A 42 -12.43 -7.30 -4.23
CA TRP A 42 -13.84 -6.92 -4.08
C TRP A 42 -14.59 -6.86 -5.41
N GLY A 43 -13.87 -6.89 -6.54
CA GLY A 43 -14.46 -6.92 -7.87
C GLY A 43 -14.87 -8.33 -8.30
N ASP A 44 -15.00 -8.52 -9.61
CA ASP A 44 -15.40 -9.78 -10.22
C ASP A 44 -14.25 -10.79 -10.07
N PRO A 45 -14.44 -11.94 -9.39
CA PRO A 45 -13.35 -12.86 -9.07
C PRO A 45 -12.54 -13.32 -10.29
N THR A 46 -13.22 -13.59 -11.40
CA THR A 46 -12.60 -14.10 -12.64
C THR A 46 -11.81 -13.05 -13.42
N SER A 47 -11.89 -11.78 -13.02
CA SER A 47 -11.18 -10.67 -13.68
C SER A 47 -9.88 -10.29 -12.98
N LEU A 48 -9.64 -10.81 -11.77
CA LEU A 48 -8.49 -10.45 -10.95
C LEU A 48 -7.17 -10.79 -11.67
N HIS A 49 -6.26 -9.85 -11.67
CA HIS A 49 -4.88 -10.04 -12.10
C HIS A 49 -3.93 -9.15 -11.30
N LEU A 50 -2.63 -9.46 -11.39
CA LEU A 50 -1.55 -8.61 -10.92
C LEU A 50 -0.99 -7.82 -12.11
N ASP A 51 -0.62 -6.57 -11.89
CA ASP A 51 0.19 -5.80 -12.86
C ASP A 51 1.61 -5.57 -12.37
N SER A 52 1.77 -5.36 -11.06
CA SER A 52 3.08 -5.20 -10.45
C SER A 52 3.11 -5.57 -8.98
N TRP A 53 4.27 -6.00 -8.49
CA TRP A 53 4.48 -6.29 -7.09
C TRP A 53 5.95 -6.21 -6.69
N GLY A 54 6.19 -5.94 -5.41
CA GLY A 54 7.53 -5.83 -4.85
C GLY A 54 7.56 -6.13 -3.37
N ILE A 55 8.76 -6.38 -2.86
CA ILE A 55 8.99 -6.58 -1.42
C ILE A 55 9.18 -5.20 -0.78
N VAL A 56 8.46 -4.93 0.29
CA VAL A 56 8.67 -3.72 1.10
C VAL A 56 9.86 -3.96 2.01
N GLU A 57 11.07 -3.74 1.50
CA GLU A 57 12.32 -3.88 2.26
C GLU A 57 12.68 -2.60 3.03
N GLN A 58 12.21 -1.44 2.56
CA GLN A 58 12.48 -0.15 3.16
C GLN A 58 11.31 0.80 2.92
N ALA A 59 11.05 1.68 3.90
CA ALA A 59 10.10 2.77 3.77
C ALA A 59 10.56 3.94 4.64
N ASP A 60 10.53 5.16 4.08
CA ASP A 60 10.66 6.39 4.85
C ASP A 60 11.94 6.46 5.73
N GLY A 61 13.04 5.91 5.20
CA GLY A 61 14.34 5.85 5.90
C GLY A 61 14.47 4.72 6.92
N PHE A 62 13.54 3.76 6.97
CA PHE A 62 13.60 2.57 7.83
C PHE A 62 13.64 1.29 7.01
N ASP A 63 14.56 0.38 7.35
CA ASP A 63 14.49 -1.00 6.90
C ASP A 63 13.28 -1.70 7.55
N VAL A 64 12.56 -2.49 6.75
CA VAL A 64 11.32 -3.16 7.14
C VAL A 64 11.54 -4.67 7.11
N ALA A 65 11.31 -5.33 8.24
CA ALA A 65 11.39 -6.78 8.34
C ALA A 65 10.14 -7.39 8.97
N VAL A 66 9.67 -8.52 8.44
CA VAL A 66 8.58 -9.30 9.04
C VAL A 66 9.15 -10.27 10.07
N THR A 67 8.64 -10.22 11.28
CA THR A 67 9.04 -11.09 12.41
C THR A 67 7.84 -11.81 13.01
N ARG A 68 8.10 -12.92 13.72
CA ARG A 68 7.10 -13.65 14.53
C ARG A 68 7.15 -13.27 16.01
N THR A 69 8.18 -12.55 16.41
CA THR A 69 8.33 -12.09 17.79
C THR A 69 7.55 -10.78 17.95
N PRO A 70 6.85 -10.58 19.07
CA PRO A 70 6.21 -9.31 19.37
C PRO A 70 7.21 -8.16 19.29
N ARG A 71 6.72 -7.00 18.87
CA ARG A 71 7.54 -5.80 18.69
C ARG A 71 7.94 -5.25 20.06
N ASN A 72 9.25 -5.09 20.29
CA ASN A 72 9.76 -4.53 21.54
C ASN A 72 9.57 -3.01 21.62
N ASP A 73 9.59 -2.33 20.48
CA ASP A 73 9.35 -0.89 20.37
C ASP A 73 8.04 -0.64 19.60
N THR A 74 7.09 0.07 20.23
CA THR A 74 5.82 0.46 19.62
C THR A 74 5.73 1.95 19.33
N SER A 75 6.86 2.66 19.34
CA SER A 75 6.92 4.10 19.13
C SER A 75 6.51 4.53 17.72
N SER A 76 6.67 3.65 16.73
CA SER A 76 6.37 3.90 15.32
C SER A 76 5.75 2.68 14.64
N SER A 77 4.87 2.95 13.69
CA SER A 77 4.23 1.97 12.82
C SER A 77 4.45 2.34 11.36
N LEU A 78 4.44 1.34 10.49
CA LEU A 78 4.42 1.52 9.05
C LEU A 78 2.98 1.72 8.56
N PHE A 79 2.76 2.76 7.78
CA PHE A 79 1.49 3.10 7.15
C PHE A 79 1.64 3.14 5.64
N PHE A 80 0.60 2.68 4.95
CA PHE A 80 0.35 3.00 3.55
C PHE A 80 -0.62 4.17 3.49
N VAL A 81 -0.33 5.17 2.67
CA VAL A 81 -1.22 6.31 2.43
C VAL A 81 -1.40 6.47 0.92
N ASN A 82 -2.64 6.38 0.47
CA ASN A 82 -3.04 6.75 -0.89
C ASN A 82 -3.51 8.21 -0.89
N LEU A 83 -2.78 9.05 -1.62
CA LEU A 83 -3.04 10.48 -1.78
C LEU A 83 -3.75 10.72 -3.10
N GLY A 84 -4.86 11.44 -3.06
CA GLY A 84 -5.63 11.87 -4.24
C GLY A 84 -5.58 13.38 -4.41
N GLY A 85 -5.61 13.86 -5.65
CA GLY A 85 -5.66 15.29 -5.95
C GLY A 85 -5.95 15.60 -7.41
N TYR A 86 -5.92 16.89 -7.74
CA TYR A 86 -6.27 17.35 -9.08
C TYR A 86 -5.27 18.34 -9.65
N ASN A 87 -5.09 18.24 -10.96
CA ASN A 87 -4.42 19.23 -11.79
C ASN A 87 -5.44 19.80 -12.80
N PRO A 88 -5.70 21.13 -12.84
CA PRO A 88 -6.64 21.72 -13.79
C PRO A 88 -6.27 21.55 -15.27
N GLN A 89 -5.05 21.09 -15.56
CA GLN A 89 -4.59 20.78 -16.91
C GLN A 89 -4.84 19.32 -17.32
N GLU A 90 -5.30 18.45 -16.40
CA GLU A 90 -5.46 17.02 -16.64
C GLU A 90 -6.92 16.58 -16.43
N PHE A 91 -7.41 15.71 -17.30
CA PHE A 91 -8.73 15.09 -17.16
C PHE A 91 -8.60 13.79 -16.37
N GLY A 92 -8.77 13.88 -15.06
CA GLY A 92 -8.68 12.74 -14.15
C GLY A 92 -8.22 13.16 -12.75
N GLU A 93 -8.28 12.21 -11.82
CA GLU A 93 -7.68 12.36 -10.49
C GLU A 93 -6.21 11.90 -10.54
N LEU A 94 -5.33 12.66 -9.90
CA LEU A 94 -3.95 12.27 -9.64
C LEU A 94 -3.89 11.43 -8.39
N HIS A 95 -3.10 10.36 -8.43
CA HIS A 95 -2.91 9.45 -7.30
C HIS A 95 -1.44 9.26 -6.99
N LYS A 96 -1.09 9.24 -5.70
CA LYS A 96 0.26 8.90 -5.22
C LYS A 96 0.17 7.94 -4.05
N ASN A 97 0.86 6.81 -4.20
CA ASN A 97 0.95 5.76 -3.20
C ASN A 97 2.24 5.94 -2.40
N VAL A 98 2.13 6.10 -1.08
CA VAL A 98 3.26 6.42 -0.21
C VAL A 98 3.29 5.46 0.98
N LEU A 99 4.49 5.00 1.34
CA LEU A 99 4.76 4.30 2.59
C LEU A 99 5.43 5.25 3.57
N VAL A 100 4.91 5.35 4.79
CA VAL A 100 5.34 6.30 5.82
C VAL A 100 5.52 5.59 7.16
N VAL A 101 6.59 5.91 7.87
CA VAL A 101 6.79 5.48 9.26
C VAL A 101 6.46 6.65 10.19
N ALA A 102 5.52 6.42 11.12
CA ALA A 102 5.00 7.46 12.01
C ALA A 102 4.47 6.85 13.33
N PRO A 103 4.30 7.66 14.40
CA PRO A 103 3.75 7.15 15.67
C PRO A 103 2.25 6.83 15.60
N ASP A 104 1.50 7.50 14.70
CA ASP A 104 0.08 7.30 14.53
C ASP A 104 -0.37 7.68 13.11
N ILE A 105 -1.62 7.34 12.78
CA ILE A 105 -2.21 7.59 11.47
C ILE A 105 -2.31 9.09 11.14
N LYS A 106 -2.47 9.96 12.13
CA LYS A 106 -2.58 11.41 11.92
C LYS A 106 -1.22 11.99 11.51
N ALA A 107 -0.14 11.57 12.17
CA ALA A 107 1.23 11.92 11.82
C ALA A 107 1.62 11.34 10.46
N ALA A 108 1.21 10.10 10.15
CA ALA A 108 1.45 9.48 8.85
C ALA A 108 0.83 10.28 7.70
N LYS A 109 -0.46 10.64 7.85
CA LYS A 109 -1.21 11.47 6.91
C LYS A 109 -0.55 12.83 6.68
N HIS A 110 -0.28 13.54 7.78
CA HIS A 110 0.40 14.84 7.72
C HIS A 110 1.74 14.79 6.98
N LYS A 111 2.55 13.75 7.22
CA LYS A 111 3.84 13.55 6.55
C LYS A 111 3.67 13.19 5.06
N ALA A 112 2.68 12.38 4.71
CA ALA A 112 2.38 12.01 3.32
C ALA A 112 1.96 13.22 2.48
N LEU A 113 1.09 14.10 3.02
CA LEU A 113 0.63 15.31 2.33
C LEU A 113 1.76 16.25 1.90
N GLN A 114 2.87 16.31 2.66
CA GLN A 114 4.02 17.16 2.30
C GLN A 114 4.66 16.76 0.97
N GLN A 115 4.35 15.58 0.44
CA GLN A 115 4.89 15.10 -0.83
C GLN A 115 4.07 15.47 -2.07
N VAL A 116 2.94 16.16 -1.90
CA VAL A 116 1.99 16.57 -2.96
C VAL A 116 1.54 18.02 -2.80
N ASN A 117 2.42 18.87 -2.24
CA ASN A 117 2.13 20.28 -1.93
C ASN A 117 1.80 21.13 -3.17
N ASP A 118 2.14 20.66 -4.36
CA ASP A 118 1.90 21.28 -5.66
C ASP A 118 0.52 20.95 -6.26
N TRP A 119 -0.25 20.03 -5.66
CA TRP A 119 -1.59 19.67 -6.15
C TRP A 119 -2.61 20.73 -5.77
N VAL A 120 -3.36 21.21 -6.77
CA VAL A 120 -4.14 22.47 -6.70
C VAL A 120 -5.36 22.34 -5.78
N GLN A 121 -5.91 21.14 -5.62
CA GLN A 121 -6.96 20.86 -4.66
C GLN A 121 -6.74 19.47 -4.03
N PRO A 122 -6.50 19.38 -2.71
CA PRO A 122 -6.75 18.13 -2.01
C PRO A 122 -8.25 17.84 -2.13
N HIS A 123 -8.62 16.59 -2.44
CA HIS A 123 -10.02 16.18 -2.57
C HIS A 123 -10.86 16.73 -1.39
N LYS A 124 -11.95 17.41 -1.70
CA LYS A 124 -12.94 17.88 -0.71
C LYS A 124 -14.25 17.13 -0.88
N ASP A 125 -14.19 15.81 -0.98
CA ASP A 125 -15.39 14.99 -0.83
C ASP A 125 -15.63 14.78 0.65
N ARG A 126 -16.57 15.55 1.22
CA ARG A 126 -16.97 15.56 2.64
C ARG A 126 -17.43 14.21 3.23
N ILE A 127 -17.22 13.10 2.52
CA ILE A 127 -17.65 11.74 2.87
C ILE A 127 -16.50 10.72 2.73
N PHE A 128 -15.42 11.02 1.99
CA PHE A 128 -14.27 10.13 1.87
C PHE A 128 -13.01 10.86 2.33
N GLU A 129 -12.26 10.23 3.22
CA GLU A 129 -11.03 10.79 3.78
C GLU A 129 -10.10 11.22 2.66
N ILE A 130 -9.58 12.46 2.76
CA ILE A 130 -8.62 13.10 1.84
C ILE A 130 -7.40 12.18 1.55
N GLU A 131 -7.20 11.18 2.40
CA GLU A 131 -6.10 10.24 2.41
C GLU A 131 -6.61 8.94 3.00
N LYS A 132 -6.71 7.87 2.19
CA LYS A 132 -6.98 6.54 2.73
C LYS A 132 -5.66 6.00 3.27
N ALA A 133 -5.59 5.83 4.58
CA ALA A 133 -4.42 5.30 5.25
C ALA A 133 -4.71 3.90 5.82
N VAL A 134 -3.77 2.99 5.65
CA VAL A 134 -3.81 1.63 6.20
C VAL A 134 -2.62 1.47 7.13
N ASP A 135 -2.88 1.13 8.40
CA ASP A 135 -1.83 0.73 9.33
C ASP A 135 -1.36 -0.69 8.96
N LEU A 136 -0.21 -0.77 8.28
CA LEU A 136 0.36 -2.04 7.86
C LEU A 136 0.88 -2.84 9.05
N THR A 137 1.27 -2.16 10.13
CA THR A 137 1.71 -2.84 11.36
C THR A 137 0.54 -3.61 11.97
N ALA A 138 -0.59 -2.93 12.19
CA ALA A 138 -1.80 -3.57 12.68
C ALA A 138 -2.33 -4.63 11.70
N LEU A 139 -2.26 -4.38 10.39
CA LEU A 139 -2.65 -5.37 9.38
C LEU A 139 -1.83 -6.66 9.49
N MET A 140 -0.53 -6.59 9.79
CA MET A 140 0.33 -7.77 9.92
C MET A 140 -0.02 -8.66 11.11
N GLU A 141 -0.65 -8.10 12.14
CA GLU A 141 -1.12 -8.88 13.29
C GLU A 141 -2.18 -9.92 12.86
N ASN A 142 -3.00 -9.61 11.85
CA ASN A 142 -3.97 -10.55 11.27
C ASN A 142 -3.30 -11.76 10.57
N TYR A 143 -2.02 -11.61 10.21
CA TYR A 143 -1.20 -12.69 9.67
C TYR A 143 -0.37 -13.39 10.76
N GLY A 144 -0.57 -13.06 12.04
CA GLY A 144 0.23 -13.60 13.16
C GLY A 144 1.68 -13.13 13.13
N CYS A 145 1.94 -11.95 12.57
CA CYS A 145 3.25 -11.38 12.35
C CYS A 145 3.35 -9.99 12.98
N ALA A 146 4.59 -9.52 13.20
CA ALA A 146 4.88 -8.14 13.51
C ALA A 146 5.89 -7.56 12.51
N LEU A 147 5.95 -6.23 12.42
CA LEU A 147 6.94 -5.51 11.65
C LEU A 147 8.03 -4.98 12.58
N ALA A 148 9.29 -5.27 12.24
CA ALA A 148 10.45 -4.59 12.81
C ALA A 148 10.85 -3.44 11.88
N LEU A 149 11.04 -2.26 12.47
CA LEU A 149 11.42 -1.03 11.78
C LEU A 149 12.74 -0.55 12.39
N GLU A 150 13.79 -0.50 11.58
CA GLU A 150 15.12 -0.07 12.02
C GLU A 150 15.59 1.08 11.14
N PRO A 151 16.17 2.17 11.69
CA PRO A 151 16.71 3.25 10.87
C PRO A 151 17.71 2.70 9.86
N ALA A 152 17.46 2.95 8.58
CA ALA A 152 18.28 2.45 7.50
C ALA A 152 19.63 3.17 7.48
N THR A 153 20.71 2.42 7.30
CA THR A 153 22.06 2.99 7.10
C THR A 153 22.37 3.27 5.64
N VAL A 154 21.63 2.66 4.71
CA VAL A 154 21.77 2.81 3.26
C VAL A 154 20.38 2.87 2.66
N GLU A 155 20.12 3.87 1.82
CA GLU A 155 18.86 4.00 1.11
C GLU A 155 18.73 2.94 0.01
N LYS A 156 17.56 2.30 -0.06
CA LYS A 156 17.22 1.30 -1.07
C LYS A 156 15.94 1.74 -1.77
N PRO A 157 15.96 1.93 -3.10
CA PRO A 157 14.73 2.20 -3.84
C PRO A 157 13.79 0.99 -3.77
N PHE A 158 12.48 1.24 -3.84
CA PHE A 158 11.50 0.16 -3.94
C PHE A 158 11.69 -0.58 -5.26
N ALA A 159 12.12 -1.85 -5.18
CA ALA A 159 12.27 -2.73 -6.32
C ALA A 159 11.00 -3.56 -6.53
N PHE A 160 10.45 -3.52 -7.73
CA PHE A 160 9.24 -4.25 -8.10
C PHE A 160 9.36 -4.85 -9.50
N GLN A 161 8.48 -5.81 -9.77
CA GLN A 161 8.30 -6.41 -11.09
C GLN A 161 7.02 -5.87 -11.71
N CYS A 162 7.03 -5.61 -13.02
CA CYS A 162 5.84 -5.33 -13.80
C CYS A 162 5.56 -6.51 -14.73
N LEU A 163 4.47 -7.21 -14.49
CA LEU A 163 4.04 -8.36 -15.29
C LEU A 163 2.53 -8.54 -15.12
N TYR A 164 1.81 -8.55 -16.23
CA TYR A 164 0.40 -8.94 -16.24
C TYR A 164 0.27 -10.44 -15.92
N LEU A 165 -0.34 -10.78 -14.79
CA LEU A 165 -0.55 -12.16 -14.35
C LEU A 165 -2.01 -12.38 -13.91
N PRO A 166 -2.82 -13.13 -14.67
CA PRO A 166 -4.19 -13.45 -14.27
C PRO A 166 -4.22 -14.37 -13.06
N LEU A 167 -5.08 -14.06 -12.09
CA LEU A 167 -5.32 -14.86 -10.88
C LEU A 167 -6.78 -15.34 -10.76
N GLY A 168 -7.70 -14.71 -11.48
CA GLY A 168 -9.13 -15.05 -11.53
C GLY A 168 -9.47 -16.35 -12.26
#